data_AF-A0A1Y3EH22-F1
#
_entry.id   AF-A0A1Y3EH22-F1
#
_cell.length_a   1.000
_cell.length_b   1.000
_cell.length_c   1.000
_cell.angle_alpha   90.00
_cell.angle_beta   90.00
_cell.angle_gamma   90.00
#
_symmetry.space_group_name_H-M   'P 1'
#
loop_
_entity.id
_entity.type
_entity.pdbx_description
1 polymer ?
#
loop_
_entity_poly.entity_id
_entity_poly.type
_entity_poly.pdbx_seq_one_letter_code
_entity_poly.pdbx_strand_id
1 'polypeptide(L)'
;MALEKIMIKKIINVYFAYQHLLNSENYVTRRQSLKLLGELLLDRHNFNVMTRYISNPENLKLMMNLLIERSRSIQFEAFHVFVANPAKPKPIADILIRNRDRLVEFLSKFHSDRTEDEHDLAVPIDEIVNARQNIYISVNRPAVNFVQ
;
A
#
# COMPACT_ATOMS: atom_id res chain seq x y z
N MET A 1 11.99 -0.57 27.02
CA MET A 1 13.19 -0.18 26.23
C MET A 1 13.93 -1.36 25.57
N ALA A 2 14.51 -2.33 26.29
CA ALA A 2 15.26 -3.43 25.63
C ALA A 2 14.36 -4.44 24.88
N LEU A 3 13.24 -4.86 25.50
CA LEU A 3 12.27 -5.78 24.91
C LEU A 3 11.63 -5.20 23.64
N GLU A 4 11.30 -3.91 23.68
CA GLU A 4 10.70 -3.14 22.59
C GLU A 4 11.65 -3.04 21.38
N LYS A 5 12.94 -2.79 21.63
CA LYS A 5 13.98 -2.81 20.58
C LYS A 5 14.17 -4.22 19.98
N ILE A 6 14.08 -5.28 20.79
CA ILE A 6 14.16 -6.67 20.31
C ILE A 6 12.95 -7.01 19.44
N MET A 7 11.76 -6.58 19.85
CA MET A 7 10.53 -6.80 19.10
C MET A 7 10.56 -6.06 17.76
N ILE A 8 10.97 -4.79 17.75
CA ILE A 8 11.16 -4.00 16.53
C ILE A 8 12.20 -4.66 15.60
N LYS A 9 13.32 -5.14 16.15
CA LYS A 9 14.38 -5.79 15.34
C LYS A 9 13.92 -7.12 14.74
N LYS A 10 13.15 -7.92 15.48
CA LYS A 10 12.51 -9.13 14.98
C LYS A 10 11.49 -8.81 13.89
N ILE A 11 10.65 -7.80 14.08
CA ILE A 11 9.68 -7.36 13.09
C ILE A 11 10.41 -6.90 11.81
N ILE A 12 11.46 -6.08 11.90
CA ILE A 12 12.23 -5.65 10.72
C ILE A 12 12.81 -6.86 9.94
N ASN A 13 13.38 -7.85 10.64
CA ASN A 13 13.91 -9.06 9.99
C ASN A 13 12.83 -9.89 9.31
N VAL A 14 11.66 -9.98 9.94
CA VAL A 14 10.48 -10.65 9.36
C VAL A 14 10.09 -9.95 8.06
N TYR A 15 10.02 -8.62 8.01
CA TYR A 15 9.65 -7.87 6.80
C TYR A 15 10.64 -7.98 5.63
N PHE A 16 11.94 -8.15 5.89
CA PHE A 16 12.89 -8.47 4.81
C PHE A 16 12.60 -9.84 4.19
N ALA A 17 12.16 -10.82 4.98
CA ALA A 17 11.72 -12.10 4.46
C ALA A 17 10.41 -12.00 3.66
N TYR A 18 9.54 -11.02 3.97
CA TYR A 18 8.29 -10.80 3.23
C TYR A 18 8.52 -10.44 1.76
N GLN A 19 9.58 -9.72 1.41
CA GLN A 19 9.83 -9.43 -0.01
C GLN A 19 9.98 -10.70 -0.85
N HIS A 20 10.60 -11.75 -0.31
CA HIS A 20 10.69 -13.04 -1.01
C HIS A 20 9.34 -13.74 -1.10
N LEU A 21 8.53 -13.68 -0.03
CA LEU A 21 7.20 -14.30 0.02
C LEU A 21 6.20 -13.61 -0.92
N LEU A 22 6.25 -12.28 -1.03
CA LEU A 22 5.40 -11.48 -1.91
C LEU A 22 5.74 -11.68 -3.39
N ASN A 23 6.98 -12.08 -3.69
CA ASN A 23 7.40 -12.44 -5.05
C ASN A 23 7.31 -13.95 -5.31
N SER A 24 6.74 -14.74 -4.40
CA SER A 24 6.56 -16.18 -4.61
C SER A 24 5.65 -16.46 -5.81
N GLU A 25 6.00 -17.46 -6.62
CA GLU A 25 5.14 -17.97 -7.70
C GLU A 25 3.93 -18.73 -7.16
N ASN A 26 3.97 -19.18 -5.90
CA ASN A 26 2.85 -19.86 -5.26
C ASN A 26 1.76 -18.84 -4.87
N TYR A 27 0.60 -18.97 -5.50
CA TYR A 27 -0.56 -18.11 -5.27
C TYR A 27 -0.95 -18.01 -3.79
N VAL A 28 -1.07 -19.15 -3.09
CA VAL A 28 -1.50 -19.19 -1.69
C VAL A 28 -0.47 -18.50 -0.81
N THR A 29 0.81 -18.80 -1.00
CA THR A 29 1.90 -18.14 -0.26
C THR A 29 1.87 -16.63 -0.48
N ARG A 30 1.78 -16.18 -1.73
CA ARG A 30 1.77 -14.75 -2.07
C ARG A 30 0.56 -14.04 -1.45
N ARG A 31 -0.65 -14.60 -1.60
CA ARG A 31 -1.88 -14.04 -1.05
C ARG A 31 -1.85 -13.96 0.48
N GLN A 32 -1.51 -15.06 1.15
CA GLN A 32 -1.51 -15.09 2.62
C GLN A 32 -0.40 -14.19 3.21
N SER A 33 0.75 -14.10 2.53
CA SER A 33 1.81 -13.18 2.94
C SER A 33 1.39 -11.72 2.76
N LEU A 34 0.67 -11.38 1.69
CA LEU A 34 0.19 -10.03 1.48
C LEU A 34 -0.90 -9.65 2.51
N LYS A 35 -1.81 -10.57 2.80
CA LYS A 35 -2.82 -10.38 3.86
C LYS A 35 -2.17 -10.11 5.23
N LEU A 36 -1.23 -10.98 5.62
CA LEU A 36 -0.53 -10.84 6.90
C LEU A 36 0.33 -9.56 6.94
N LEU A 37 0.93 -9.17 5.83
CA LEU A 37 1.61 -7.88 5.72
C LEU A 37 0.63 -6.71 6.00
N GLY A 38 -0.56 -6.74 5.41
CA GLY A 38 -1.61 -5.75 5.66
C GLY A 38 -1.99 -5.67 7.14
N GLU A 39 -2.29 -6.81 7.76
CA GLU A 39 -2.63 -6.90 9.19
C GLU A 39 -1.51 -6.32 10.08
N LEU A 40 -0.26 -6.64 9.79
CA LEU A 40 0.88 -6.14 10.57
C LEU A 40 1.09 -4.63 10.40
N LEU A 41 0.89 -4.09 9.20
CA LEU A 41 1.03 -2.66 8.92
C LEU A 41 -0.09 -1.83 9.56
N LEU A 42 -1.29 -2.38 9.64
CA LEU A 42 -2.46 -1.69 10.21
C LEU A 42 -2.54 -1.79 11.74
N ASP A 43 -1.72 -2.63 12.37
CA ASP A 43 -1.62 -2.68 13.83
C ASP A 43 -0.98 -1.40 14.40
N ARG A 44 -1.69 -0.73 15.30
CA ARG A 44 -1.26 0.49 15.99
C ARG A 44 0.11 0.37 16.68
N HIS A 45 0.46 -0.81 17.19
CA HIS A 45 1.75 -1.05 17.87
C HIS A 45 2.92 -1.08 16.88
N ASN A 46 2.64 -1.27 15.58
CA ASN A 46 3.62 -1.33 14.51
C ASN A 46 3.74 -0.02 13.73
N PHE A 47 3.20 1.10 14.23
CA PHE A 47 3.18 2.39 13.53
C PHE A 47 4.55 2.83 12.99
N ASN A 48 5.62 2.68 13.77
CA ASN A 48 6.98 3.02 13.35
C ASN A 48 7.46 2.16 12.16
N VAL A 49 7.09 0.87 12.16
CA VAL A 49 7.44 -0.07 11.09
C VAL A 49 6.62 0.24 9.85
N MET A 50 5.32 0.47 10.02
CA MET A 50 4.42 0.87 8.94
C MET A 50 4.92 2.14 8.24
N THR A 51 5.22 3.19 9.02
CA THR A 51 5.76 4.45 8.49
C THR A 51 7.03 4.23 7.67
N ARG A 52 7.93 3.35 8.12
CA ARG A 52 9.16 3.03 7.38
C ARG A 52 8.88 2.23 6.11
N TYR A 53 7.96 1.28 6.16
CA TYR A 53 7.61 0.42 5.02
C TYR A 53 6.99 1.23 3.87
N ILE A 54 5.97 2.04 4.18
CA ILE A 54 5.22 2.84 3.21
C ILE A 54 6.00 4.04 2.66
N SER A 55 7.08 4.44 3.34
CA SER A 55 7.99 5.50 2.89
C SER A 55 9.05 5.01 1.89
N ASN A 56 9.15 3.70 1.66
CA ASN A 56 10.12 3.12 0.73
C ASN A 56 9.55 3.06 -0.70
N PRO A 57 10.19 3.73 -1.69
CA PRO A 57 9.79 3.68 -3.11
C PRO A 57 9.63 2.28 -3.70
N GLU A 58 10.50 1.33 -3.32
CA GLU A 58 10.45 -0.02 -3.87
C GLU A 58 9.22 -0.79 -3.38
N ASN A 59 8.82 -0.56 -2.13
CA ASN A 59 7.59 -1.14 -1.58
C ASN A 59 6.35 -0.56 -2.26
N LEU A 60 6.33 0.75 -2.54
CA LEU A 60 5.23 1.35 -3.30
C LEU A 60 5.13 0.75 -4.71
N LYS A 61 6.25 0.61 -5.42
CA LYS A 61 6.27 -0.03 -6.75
C LYS A 61 5.75 -1.46 -6.69
N LEU A 62 6.16 -2.23 -5.68
CA LEU A 62 5.67 -3.59 -5.47
C LEU A 62 4.15 -3.61 -5.30
N MET A 63 3.59 -2.74 -4.44
CA MET A 63 2.14 -2.65 -4.25
C MET A 63 1.42 -2.23 -5.54
N MET A 64 1.98 -1.27 -6.28
CA MET A 64 1.42 -0.84 -7.58
C MET A 64 1.42 -1.97 -8.62
N ASN A 65 2.43 -2.85 -8.61
CA ASN A 65 2.45 -4.03 -9.48
C ASN A 65 1.42 -5.07 -9.03
N LEU A 66 1.26 -5.28 -7.72
CA LEU A 66 0.26 -6.21 -7.19
C LEU A 66 -1.19 -5.73 -7.45
N LEU A 67 -1.42 -4.43 -7.57
CA LEU A 67 -2.72 -3.87 -7.98
C LEU A 67 -3.14 -4.28 -9.39
N ILE A 68 -2.20 -4.59 -10.28
CA ILE A 68 -2.49 -5.00 -11.67
C ILE A 68 -2.39 -6.52 -11.88
N GLU A 69 -2.23 -7.30 -10.81
CA GLU A 69 -2.22 -8.76 -10.87
C GLU A 69 -3.56 -9.33 -11.36
N ARG A 70 -3.53 -10.54 -11.95
CA ARG A 70 -4.75 -11.22 -12.44
C ARG A 70 -5.73 -11.59 -11.33
N SER A 71 -5.24 -11.82 -10.12
CA SER A 71 -6.07 -12.28 -9.00
C SER A 71 -6.71 -11.11 -8.27
N ARG A 72 -8.05 -11.02 -8.35
CA ARG A 72 -8.88 -10.09 -7.58
C ARG A 72 -8.54 -10.06 -6.09
N SER A 73 -8.31 -11.22 -5.48
CA SER A 73 -7.94 -11.27 -4.06
C SER A 73 -6.57 -10.64 -3.76
N ILE A 74 -5.58 -10.81 -4.65
CA ILE A 74 -4.26 -10.17 -4.45
C ILE A 74 -4.37 -8.66 -4.65
N GLN A 75 -5.12 -8.23 -5.66
CA GLN A 75 -5.37 -6.81 -5.91
C GLN A 75 -6.00 -6.12 -4.70
N PHE A 76 -6.99 -6.78 -4.08
CA PHE A 76 -7.65 -6.30 -2.87
C PHE A 76 -6.70 -6.11 -1.69
N GLU A 77 -5.89 -7.13 -1.37
CA GLU A 77 -4.93 -7.05 -0.25
C GLU A 77 -3.84 -6.00 -0.53
N ALA A 78 -3.39 -5.86 -1.78
CA ALA A 78 -2.45 -4.83 -2.19
C ALA A 78 -3.03 -3.41 -2.06
N PHE A 79 -4.32 -3.26 -2.36
CA PHE A 79 -5.03 -2.00 -2.25
C PHE A 79 -5.05 -1.48 -0.81
N HIS A 80 -5.37 -2.34 0.17
CA HIS A 80 -5.33 -1.94 1.58
C HIS A 80 -3.95 -1.42 2.01
N VAL A 81 -2.87 -2.09 1.59
CA VAL A 81 -1.51 -1.62 1.89
C VAL A 81 -1.19 -0.31 1.16
N PHE A 82 -1.65 -0.14 -0.08
CA PHE A 82 -1.44 1.07 -0.88
C PHE A 82 -2.09 2.31 -0.25
N VAL A 83 -3.31 2.17 0.29
CA VAL A 83 -4.05 3.28 0.91
C VAL A 83 -3.61 3.59 2.34
N ALA A 84 -2.95 2.65 3.02
CA ALA A 84 -2.49 2.80 4.40
C ALA A 84 -1.42 3.87 4.62
N ASN A 85 -1.00 4.63 3.60
CA ASN A 85 0.04 5.65 3.73
C ASN A 85 -0.49 7.08 4.00
N PRO A 86 -0.56 7.52 5.28
CA PRO A 86 -1.00 8.88 5.62
C PRO A 86 0.01 9.96 5.22
N ALA A 87 1.31 9.65 5.21
CA ALA A 87 2.38 10.61 4.97
C ALA A 87 3.15 10.26 3.70
N LYS A 88 3.10 11.13 2.69
CA LYS A 88 3.72 10.88 1.39
C LYS A 88 5.04 11.64 1.29
N PRO A 89 6.18 11.05 1.69
CA PRO A 89 7.47 11.71 1.54
C PRO A 89 7.77 11.93 0.06
N LYS A 90 8.65 12.90 -0.24
CA LYS A 90 8.94 13.34 -1.60
C LYS A 90 9.17 12.20 -2.61
N PRO A 91 9.97 11.16 -2.31
CA PRO A 91 10.17 10.05 -3.25
C PRO A 91 8.88 9.27 -3.63
N ILE A 92 7.95 9.14 -2.68
CA ILE A 92 6.65 8.50 -2.88
C ILE A 92 5.75 9.43 -3.71
N ALA A 93 5.70 10.72 -3.35
CA ALA A 93 4.93 11.72 -4.09
C ALA A 93 5.38 11.79 -5.56
N ASP A 94 6.68 11.81 -5.82
CA ASP A 94 7.23 11.88 -7.19
C ASP A 94 6.80 10.67 -8.04
N ILE A 95 6.71 9.46 -7.45
CA ILE A 95 6.20 8.26 -8.14
C ILE A 95 4.71 8.39 -8.44
N LEU A 96 3.91 8.84 -7.47
CA LEU A 96 2.48 9.02 -7.64
C LEU A 96 2.16 10.08 -8.70
N ILE A 97 2.90 11.19 -8.72
CA ILE A 97 2.78 12.25 -9.74
C ILE A 97 3.06 11.68 -11.14
N ARG A 98 4.16 10.93 -11.30
CA ARG A 98 4.56 10.35 -12.58
C ARG A 98 3.53 9.36 -13.15
N ASN A 99 2.78 8.68 -12.28
CA ASN A 99 1.80 7.66 -12.66
C ASN A 99 0.35 8.12 -12.51
N ARG A 100 0.11 9.41 -12.27
CA ARG A 100 -1.20 9.93 -11.81
C ARG A 100 -2.35 9.54 -12.72
N ASP A 101 -2.28 9.85 -14.02
CA ASP A 101 -3.42 9.66 -14.92
C ASP A 101 -3.82 8.19 -14.99
N ARG A 102 -2.82 7.29 -15.05
CA ARG A 102 -3.03 5.84 -15.05
C ARG A 102 -3.61 5.34 -13.74
N LEU A 103 -3.12 5.84 -12.60
CA LEU A 103 -3.63 5.46 -11.28
C LEU A 103 -5.07 5.93 -11.07
N VAL A 104 -5.39 7.17 -11.46
CA VAL A 104 -6.74 7.72 -11.34
C VAL A 104 -7.73 6.95 -12.23
N GLU A 105 -7.34 6.65 -13.47
CA GLU A 105 -8.17 5.84 -14.37
C GLU A 105 -8.41 4.44 -13.79
N PHE A 106 -7.34 3.77 -13.36
CA PHE A 106 -7.41 2.44 -12.76
C PHE A 106 -8.33 2.43 -11.54
N LEU A 107 -8.13 3.35 -10.59
CA LEU A 107 -8.93 3.44 -9.37
C LEU A 107 -10.40 3.76 -9.63
N SER A 108 -10.72 4.43 -10.74
CA SER A 108 -12.12 4.72 -11.11
C SER A 108 -12.90 3.48 -11.56
N LYS A 109 -12.19 2.43 -11.97
CA LYS A 109 -12.74 1.15 -12.46
C LYS A 109 -12.42 -0.02 -11.51
N PHE A 110 -11.74 0.25 -10.39
CA PHE A 110 -11.22 -0.78 -9.50
C PHE A 110 -12.37 -1.47 -8.76
N HIS A 111 -12.60 -2.75 -9.06
CA HIS A 111 -13.68 -3.56 -8.49
C HIS A 111 -15.05 -2.86 -8.47
N SER A 112 -15.35 -2.08 -9.52
CA SER A 112 -16.62 -1.35 -9.66
C SER A 112 -17.83 -2.27 -9.91
N ASP A 113 -17.57 -3.50 -10.35
CA ASP A 113 -18.59 -4.50 -10.63
C ASP A 113 -19.00 -5.17 -9.32
N ARG A 114 -19.97 -4.57 -8.65
CA ARG A 114 -20.56 -5.07 -7.40
C ARG A 114 -21.45 -6.29 -7.73
N THR A 115 -21.01 -7.50 -7.42
CA THR A 115 -21.90 -8.65 -7.33
C THR A 115 -22.23 -8.93 -5.86
N GLU A 116 -23.48 -9.27 -5.56
CA GLU A 116 -23.99 -9.46 -4.19
C GLU A 116 -23.21 -10.52 -3.39
N ASP A 117 -22.56 -11.46 -4.08
CA ASP A 117 -21.75 -12.54 -3.49
C ASP A 117 -20.29 -12.13 -3.14
N GLU A 118 -19.82 -10.96 -3.59
CA GLU A 118 -18.45 -10.46 -3.35
C GLU A 118 -18.35 -9.50 -2.14
N HIS A 119 -19.37 -9.46 -1.27
CA HIS A 119 -19.46 -8.49 -0.16
C HIS A 119 -18.27 -8.51 0.83
N ASP A 120 -17.53 -9.64 0.92
CA ASP A 120 -16.31 -9.78 1.74
C ASP A 120 -15.01 -9.33 1.04
N LEU A 121 -15.03 -9.12 -0.29
CA LEU A 121 -13.89 -8.67 -1.10
C LEU A 121 -14.10 -7.28 -1.72
N ALA A 122 -15.20 -6.62 -1.38
CA ALA A 122 -15.52 -5.29 -1.89
C ALA A 122 -14.73 -4.24 -1.13
N VAL A 123 -13.92 -3.45 -1.85
CA VAL A 123 -13.25 -2.30 -1.25
C VAL A 123 -14.29 -1.22 -0.98
N PRO A 124 -14.34 -0.61 0.22
CA PRO A 124 -15.22 0.51 0.47
C PRO A 124 -14.98 1.64 -0.53
N ILE A 125 -16.04 2.13 -1.18
CA ILE A 125 -15.96 3.24 -2.15
C ILE A 125 -15.22 4.45 -1.53
N ASP A 126 -15.42 4.69 -0.25
CA ASP A 126 -14.76 5.77 0.49
C ASP A 126 -13.23 5.62 0.52
N GLU A 127 -12.70 4.40 0.62
CA GLU A 127 -11.25 4.16 0.54
C GLU A 127 -10.71 4.48 -0.86
N ILE A 128 -11.44 4.11 -1.92
CA ILE A 128 -11.08 4.42 -3.31
C ILE A 128 -11.09 5.94 -3.54
N VAL A 129 -12.14 6.62 -3.07
CA VAL A 129 -12.28 8.09 -3.15
C VAL A 129 -11.13 8.76 -2.40
N ASN A 130 -10.82 8.31 -1.19
CA ASN A 130 -9.72 8.85 -0.40
C ASN A 130 -8.36 8.60 -1.08
N ALA A 131 -8.13 7.42 -1.64
CA ALA A 131 -6.91 7.10 -2.39
C ALA A 131 -6.72 8.05 -3.58
N ARG A 132 -7.78 8.29 -4.37
CA ARG A 132 -7.76 9.23 -5.49
C ARG A 132 -7.48 10.65 -5.02
N GLN A 133 -8.16 11.12 -3.97
CA GLN A 133 -7.96 12.46 -3.43
C GLN A 133 -6.50 12.67 -2.97
N ASN A 134 -5.91 11.66 -2.33
CA ASN A 134 -4.52 11.70 -1.91
C ASN A 134 -3.52 11.81 -3.07
N ILE A 135 -3.82 11.16 -4.22
CA ILE A 135 -3.02 11.29 -5.44
C ILE A 135 -3.12 12.74 -5.97
N TYR A 136 -4.33 13.32 -6.04
CA TYR A 136 -4.50 14.71 -6.45
C TYR A 136 -3.80 15.71 -5.55
N ILE A 137 -3.90 15.55 -4.22
CA ILE A 137 -3.21 16.41 -3.25
C ILE A 137 -1.69 16.35 -3.44
N SER A 138 -1.13 15.17 -3.70
CA SER A 138 0.31 15.00 -3.93
C SER A 138 0.80 15.76 -5.17
N VAL A 139 -0.06 15.88 -6.19
CA VAL A 139 0.25 16.60 -7.45
C VAL A 139 0.05 18.11 -7.32
N ASN A 140 -0.98 18.53 -6.58
CA ASN A 140 -1.38 19.93 -6.51
C ASN A 140 -0.82 20.66 -5.28
N ARG A 141 0.02 20.01 -4.46
CA ARG A 141 0.79 20.75 -3.45
C ARG A 141 1.71 21.72 -4.20
N PRO A 142 1.51 23.05 -4.07
CA PRO A 142 2.47 23.99 -4.62
C PRO A 142 3.84 23.61 -4.05
N ALA A 143 4.86 23.58 -4.90
CA ALA A 143 6.23 23.54 -4.41
C ALA A 143 6.34 24.75 -3.47
N VAL A 144 6.33 24.50 -2.16
CA VAL A 144 6.63 25.55 -1.20
C VAL A 144 8.05 25.94 -1.56
N ASN A 145 8.19 27.08 -2.21
CA ASN A 145 9.46 27.71 -2.50
C ASN A 145 10.14 27.87 -1.14
N PHE A 146 11.08 27.00 -0.82
CA PHE A 146 12.08 27.25 0.20
C PHE A 146 13.02 28.32 -0.38
N VAL A 147 12.54 29.56 -0.37
CA VAL A 147 13.36 30.75 -0.51
C VAL A 147 12.95 31.67 0.62
N GLN A 148 13.66 31.55 1.74
CA GLN A 148 14.37 32.62 2.44
C GLN A 148 15.20 32.00 3.56
#